data_AF-A0A0B1SNS2-F1
#
_entry.id   AF-A0A0B1SNS2-F1
#
_cell.length_a   1.000
_cell.length_b   1.000
_cell.length_c   1.000
_cell.angle_alpha   90.00
_cell.angle_beta   90.00
_cell.angle_gamma   90.00
#
_symmetry.space_group_name_H-M   'P 1'
#
loop_
_entity.id
_entity.type
_entity.pdbx_description
1 polymer ?
#
loop_
_entity_poly.entity_id
_entity_poly.type
_entity_poly.pdbx_seq_one_letter_code
_entity_poly.pdbx_strand_id
1 'polypeptide(L)'
;MACNLCEGREQAALLGKRLAECGMTFDCLVMSTLPRAMETAEIILEHMPSLKRWSCSLLEEGPPYPPVPPVDHWRPEYAEFFEEGARIETAFRRYIHRAPPSQKEDSYEILVCHANVIRYFICRALQFPPEGWLRMSLGNCSITWLVIRPSGRVSLRSLGDVGHLPPSKITFT
;
A
#
# COMPACT_ATOMS: atom_id res chain seq x y z
N MET A 1 14.43 -22.13 13.61
CA MET A 1 13.92 -20.77 13.33
C MET A 1 14.73 -20.22 12.18
N ALA A 2 14.23 -20.37 10.94
CA ALA A 2 14.82 -19.68 9.81
C ALA A 2 14.61 -18.17 10.01
N CYS A 3 15.58 -17.36 9.60
CA CYS A 3 15.58 -15.93 9.85
C CYS A 3 14.52 -15.26 8.96
N ASN A 4 13.36 -14.89 9.52
CA ASN A 4 12.29 -14.17 8.80
C ASN A 4 12.77 -12.89 8.08
N LEU A 5 13.88 -12.28 8.54
CA LEU A 5 14.51 -11.13 7.86
C LEU A 5 15.05 -11.47 6.46
N CYS A 6 15.58 -12.67 6.25
CA CYS A 6 16.05 -13.09 4.93
C CYS A 6 14.87 -13.25 3.96
N GLU A 7 13.76 -13.81 4.43
CA GLU A 7 12.57 -14.05 3.61
C GLU A 7 11.90 -12.74 3.14
N GLY A 8 11.76 -11.75 4.03
CA GLY A 8 11.16 -10.45 3.69
C GLY A 8 11.97 -9.68 2.63
N ARG A 9 13.31 -9.72 2.72
CA ARG A 9 14.19 -9.09 1.72
C ARG A 9 14.07 -9.75 0.35
N GLU A 10 13.97 -11.08 0.33
CA GLU A 10 13.79 -11.83 -0.92
C GLU A 10 12.44 -11.55 -1.57
N GLN A 11 11.36 -11.41 -0.77
CA GLN A 11 10.06 -10.96 -1.29
C GLN A 11 10.16 -9.56 -1.90
N ALA A 12 10.81 -8.62 -1.21
CA ALA A 12 10.99 -7.25 -1.70
C ALA A 12 11.81 -7.19 -3.00
N ALA A 13 12.85 -8.03 -3.12
CA ALA A 13 13.65 -8.12 -4.35
C ALA A 13 12.82 -8.67 -5.52
N LEU A 14 11.99 -9.70 -5.28
CA LEU A 14 11.09 -10.22 -6.30
C LEU A 14 10.03 -9.20 -6.72
N LEU A 15 9.51 -8.41 -5.77
CA LEU A 15 8.60 -7.30 -6.05
C LEU A 15 9.29 -6.21 -6.88
N GLY A 16 10.51 -5.81 -6.51
CA GLY A 16 11.31 -4.84 -7.26
C GLY A 16 11.54 -5.27 -8.72
N LYS A 17 11.94 -6.53 -8.91
CA LYS A 17 12.07 -7.13 -10.25
C LYS A 17 10.75 -7.12 -11.02
N ARG A 18 9.65 -7.54 -10.39
CA ARG A 18 8.31 -7.56 -11.01
C ARG A 18 7.89 -6.18 -11.47
N LEU A 19 8.12 -5.13 -10.67
CA LEU A 19 7.80 -3.75 -11.02
C LEU A 19 8.68 -3.25 -12.17
N ALA A 20 9.99 -3.49 -12.13
CA ALA A 20 10.90 -3.06 -13.20
C ALA A 20 10.59 -3.73 -14.56
N GLU A 21 10.10 -4.97 -14.56
CA GLU A 21 9.78 -5.75 -15.76
C GLU A 21 8.33 -5.59 -16.25
N CYS A 22 7.49 -4.79 -15.57
CA CYS A 22 6.06 -4.70 -15.89
C CYS A 22 5.71 -3.87 -17.14
N GLY A 23 6.69 -3.17 -17.72
CA GLY A 23 6.49 -2.31 -18.91
C GLY A 23 5.85 -0.95 -18.62
N MET A 24 5.65 -0.59 -17.35
CA MET A 24 5.21 0.76 -16.95
C MET A 24 6.41 1.64 -16.58
N THR A 25 6.31 2.94 -16.86
CA THR A 25 7.28 3.94 -16.39
C THR A 25 6.71 4.62 -15.17
N PHE A 26 7.29 4.35 -13.99
CA PHE A 26 6.86 4.95 -12.73
C PHE A 26 7.42 6.38 -12.58
N ASP A 27 6.58 7.30 -12.11
CA ASP A 27 6.93 8.69 -11.86
C ASP A 27 7.61 8.88 -10.49
N CYS A 28 7.10 8.14 -9.49
CA CYS A 28 7.53 8.25 -8.11
C CYS A 28 7.33 6.98 -7.30
N LEU A 29 8.10 6.88 -6.22
CA LEU A 29 7.85 6.02 -5.09
C LEU A 29 7.70 6.86 -3.83
N VAL A 30 6.62 6.65 -3.08
CA VAL A 30 6.43 7.23 -1.75
C VAL A 30 6.35 6.11 -0.73
N MET A 31 7.14 6.19 0.33
CA MET A 31 7.22 5.15 1.35
C MET A 31 6.82 5.67 2.73
N SER A 32 6.22 4.80 3.54
CA SER A 32 6.08 5.03 4.98
C SER A 32 7.46 5.16 5.63
N THR A 33 7.54 5.96 6.70
CA THR A 33 8.75 6.14 7.52
C THR A 33 9.01 5.00 8.50
N LEU A 34 8.14 3.99 8.60
CA LEU A 34 8.41 2.81 9.43
C LEU A 34 9.54 1.94 8.81
N PRO A 35 10.47 1.39 9.62
CA PRO A 35 11.66 0.70 9.11
C PRO A 35 11.39 -0.39 8.06
N ARG A 36 10.38 -1.23 8.27
CA ARG A 36 9.99 -2.31 7.34
C ARG A 36 9.57 -1.79 5.96
N ALA A 37 8.93 -0.63 5.90
CA ALA A 37 8.50 -0.02 4.63
C ALA A 37 9.68 0.65 3.92
N MET A 38 10.55 1.33 4.66
CA MET A 38 11.77 1.92 4.11
C MET A 38 12.72 0.84 3.56
N GLU A 39 12.95 -0.24 4.30
CA GLU A 39 13.79 -1.36 3.83
C GLU A 39 13.23 -2.01 2.56
N THR A 40 11.91 -2.26 2.52
CA THR A 40 11.24 -2.78 1.31
C THR A 40 11.41 -1.84 0.13
N ALA A 41 11.21 -0.53 0.34
CA ALA A 41 11.33 0.48 -0.71
C ALA A 41 12.75 0.59 -1.25
N GLU A 42 13.77 0.58 -0.39
CA GLU A 42 15.16 0.64 -0.84
C GLU A 42 15.54 -0.57 -1.69
N ILE A 43 15.09 -1.78 -1.34
CA ILE A 43 15.30 -2.98 -2.15
C ILE A 43 14.59 -2.87 -3.51
N ILE A 44 13.35 -2.34 -3.54
CA ILE A 44 12.65 -2.07 -4.82
C ILE A 44 13.46 -1.09 -5.68
N LEU A 45 14.06 -0.07 -5.06
CA LEU A 45 14.81 1.00 -5.74
C LEU A 45 16.16 0.53 -6.30
N GLU A 46 16.72 -0.60 -5.84
CA GLU A 46 17.87 -1.24 -6.49
C GLU A 46 17.56 -1.63 -7.95
N HIS A 47 16.30 -1.97 -8.24
CA HIS A 47 15.83 -2.30 -9.59
C HIS A 47 15.40 -1.07 -10.41
N MET A 48 15.18 0.09 -9.77
CA MET A 48 14.72 1.33 -10.38
C MET A 48 15.47 2.56 -9.82
N PRO A 49 16.80 2.63 -10.00
CA PRO A 49 17.64 3.58 -9.25
C PRO A 49 17.38 5.05 -9.56
N SER A 50 16.85 5.36 -10.76
CA SER A 50 16.50 6.71 -11.20
C SER A 50 15.11 7.19 -10.74
N LEU A 51 14.32 6.32 -10.10
CA LEU A 51 12.97 6.66 -9.66
C LEU A 51 13.02 7.70 -8.53
N LYS A 52 12.23 8.78 -8.66
CA LYS A 52 12.11 9.79 -7.62
C LYS A 52 11.46 9.17 -6.38
N ARG A 53 12.01 9.45 -5.20
CA ARG A 53 11.57 8.83 -3.94
C ARG A 53 11.32 9.86 -2.85
N TRP A 54 10.30 9.62 -2.03
CA TRP A 54 9.98 10.42 -0.84
C TRP A 54 9.51 9.53 0.30
N SER A 55 9.77 9.94 1.55
CA SER A 55 9.16 9.33 2.73
C SER A 55 8.01 10.18 3.26
N CYS A 56 7.02 9.54 3.88
CA CYS A 56 5.86 10.22 4.47
C CYS A 56 5.33 9.48 5.70
N SER A 57 5.28 10.17 6.84
CA SER A 57 4.73 9.62 8.09
C SER A 57 3.20 9.46 8.08
N LEU A 58 2.50 10.11 7.14
CA LEU A 58 1.06 9.89 6.97
C LEU A 58 0.74 8.46 6.53
N LEU A 59 1.70 7.76 5.92
CA LEU A 59 1.56 6.38 5.44
C LEU A 59 1.95 5.31 6.49
N GLU A 60 2.29 5.69 7.73
CA GLU A 60 2.58 4.72 8.79
C GLU A 60 1.35 3.87 9.16
N GLU A 61 1.59 2.64 9.61
CA GLU A 61 0.52 1.71 9.98
C GLU A 61 -0.27 2.26 11.16
N GLY A 62 -1.57 1.97 11.19
CA GLY A 62 -2.45 2.37 12.28
C GLY A 62 -3.85 1.78 12.11
N PRO A 63 -4.69 1.78 13.15
CA PRO A 63 -6.11 1.45 13.06
C PRO A 63 -6.91 2.59 12.41
N PRO A 64 -7.44 2.44 11.18
CA PRO A 64 -8.03 3.58 10.45
C PRO A 64 -9.50 3.84 10.80
N TYR A 65 -10.23 2.79 11.19
CA TYR A 65 -11.66 2.84 11.50
C TYR A 65 -12.09 1.58 12.28
N PRO A 66 -13.07 1.64 13.19
CA PRO A 66 -13.57 0.43 13.86
C PRO A 66 -14.13 -0.61 12.85
N PRO A 67 -13.60 -1.84 12.83
CA PRO A 67 -14.01 -2.86 11.85
C PRO A 67 -15.36 -3.51 12.20
N VAL A 68 -16.09 -3.95 11.17
CA VAL A 68 -17.31 -4.76 11.31
C VAL A 68 -17.25 -6.01 10.39
N PRO A 69 -17.25 -7.23 10.95
CA PRO A 69 -17.36 -7.57 12.37
C PRO A 69 -16.11 -7.19 13.20
N PRO A 70 -16.23 -7.04 14.52
CA PRO A 70 -15.08 -6.89 15.40
C PRO A 70 -14.21 -8.16 15.39
N VAL A 71 -12.93 -8.01 15.74
CA VAL A 71 -11.98 -9.13 15.87
C VAL A 71 -11.55 -9.29 17.33
N ASP A 72 -11.54 -10.52 17.84
CA ASP A 72 -11.37 -10.75 19.28
C ASP A 72 -9.97 -10.46 19.80
N HIS A 73 -8.94 -10.83 19.03
CA HIS A 73 -7.53 -10.70 19.40
C HIS A 73 -6.93 -9.30 19.16
N TRP A 74 -7.68 -8.37 18.55
CA TRP A 74 -7.15 -7.05 18.17
C TRP A 74 -8.21 -5.99 18.46
N ARG A 75 -8.02 -5.27 19.57
CA ARG A 75 -8.98 -4.29 20.08
C ARG A 75 -8.26 -3.00 20.48
N PRO A 76 -7.85 -2.18 19.49
CA PRO A 76 -7.38 -0.82 19.75
C PRO A 76 -8.40 -0.03 20.57
N GLU A 77 -7.94 0.93 21.36
CA GLU A 77 -8.83 1.84 22.06
C GLU A 77 -9.55 2.77 21.05
N TYR A 78 -10.77 3.20 21.37
CA TYR A 78 -11.53 4.11 20.50
C TYR A 78 -10.78 5.42 20.20
N ALA A 79 -9.97 5.91 21.13
CA ALA A 79 -9.14 7.10 20.94
C ALA A 79 -8.07 6.88 19.84
N GLU A 80 -7.50 5.68 19.75
CA GLU A 80 -6.49 5.35 18.75
C GLU A 80 -7.08 5.40 17.34
N PHE A 81 -8.31 4.89 17.14
CA PHE A 81 -9.02 5.01 15.85
C PHE A 81 -9.26 6.46 15.43
N PHE A 82 -9.42 7.39 16.38
CA PHE A 82 -9.67 8.79 16.08
C PHE A 82 -8.40 9.48 15.58
N GLU A 83 -7.29 9.33 16.31
CA GLU A 83 -6.01 9.94 15.95
C GLU A 83 -5.45 9.34 14.65
N GLU A 84 -5.43 8.01 14.57
CA GLU A 84 -4.85 7.28 13.44
C GLU A 84 -5.77 7.35 12.21
N GLY A 85 -7.08 7.30 12.41
CA GLY A 85 -8.06 7.51 11.35
C GLY A 85 -7.94 8.89 10.70
N ALA A 86 -7.71 9.95 11.49
CA ALA A 86 -7.48 11.29 10.95
C ALA A 86 -6.19 11.39 10.13
N ARG A 87 -5.11 10.76 10.61
CA ARG A 87 -3.82 10.70 9.90
C ARG A 87 -3.93 9.94 8.58
N ILE A 88 -4.58 8.77 8.60
CA ILE A 88 -4.74 7.91 7.42
C ILE A 88 -5.72 8.53 6.41
N GLU A 89 -6.81 9.17 6.85
CA GLU A 89 -7.70 9.93 5.95
C GLU A 89 -6.98 11.13 5.32
N THR A 90 -6.05 11.78 6.05
CA THR A 90 -5.19 12.83 5.49
C THR A 90 -4.27 12.26 4.41
N ALA A 91 -3.69 11.07 4.63
CA ALA A 91 -2.90 10.35 3.63
C ALA A 91 -3.74 10.01 2.39
N PHE A 92 -4.96 9.50 2.59
CA PHE A 92 -5.89 9.18 1.50
C PHE A 92 -6.16 10.40 0.62
N ARG A 93 -6.51 11.55 1.22
CA ARG A 93 -6.78 12.79 0.47
C ARG A 93 -5.54 13.32 -0.27
N ARG A 94 -4.35 13.11 0.31
CA ARG A 94 -3.09 13.55 -0.29
C ARG A 94 -2.67 12.72 -1.50
N TYR A 95 -2.85 11.40 -1.45
CA TYR A 95 -2.30 10.50 -2.48
C TYR A 95 -3.36 9.89 -3.40
N ILE A 96 -4.62 9.82 -2.97
CA ILE A 96 -5.71 9.21 -3.73
C ILE A 96 -6.69 10.30 -4.15
N HIS A 97 -6.36 10.96 -5.25
CA HIS A 97 -7.22 11.97 -5.86
C HIS A 97 -7.11 11.96 -7.37
N ARG A 98 -8.04 12.65 -8.03
CA ARG A 98 -7.99 12.86 -9.47
C ARG A 98 -6.80 13.77 -9.83
N ALA A 99 -6.12 13.46 -10.93
CA ALA A 99 -5.08 14.30 -11.51
C ALA A 99 -5.54 15.76 -11.73
N PRO A 100 -4.67 16.77 -11.51
CA PRO A 100 -5.00 18.16 -11.78
C PRO A 100 -5.15 18.41 -13.30
N PRO A 101 -5.95 19.41 -13.73
CA PRO A 101 -6.14 19.72 -15.16
C PRO A 101 -4.84 20.08 -15.93
N SER A 102 -3.78 20.45 -15.19
CA SER A 102 -2.46 20.73 -15.74
C SER A 102 -1.70 19.48 -16.18
N GLN A 103 -1.97 18.31 -15.58
CA GLN A 103 -1.36 17.04 -15.97
C GLN A 103 -1.90 16.60 -17.35
N LYS A 104 -1.00 16.31 -18.29
CA LYS A 104 -1.34 15.96 -19.68
C LYS A 104 -1.14 14.49 -20.02
N GLU A 105 -0.27 13.80 -19.28
CA GLU A 105 0.05 12.39 -19.47
C GLU A 105 -0.46 11.56 -18.27
N ASP A 106 -0.69 10.27 -18.49
CA ASP A 106 -0.96 9.32 -17.41
C ASP A 106 0.24 9.22 -16.46
N SER A 107 -0.02 9.11 -15.16
CA SER A 107 1.02 8.90 -14.14
C SER A 107 0.91 7.50 -13.51
N TYR A 108 2.06 6.97 -13.09
CA TYR A 108 2.19 5.69 -12.40
C TYR A 108 2.98 5.89 -11.11
N GLU A 109 2.30 5.77 -9.97
CA GLU A 109 2.84 6.11 -8.66
C GLU A 109 2.87 4.85 -7.76
N ILE A 110 4.01 4.62 -7.09
CA ILE A 110 4.16 3.50 -6.14
C ILE A 110 4.02 4.03 -4.71
N LEU A 111 3.15 3.42 -3.92
CA LEU A 111 3.05 3.65 -2.48
C LEU A 111 3.51 2.39 -1.72
N VAL A 112 4.59 2.49 -0.94
CA VAL A 112 5.08 1.42 -0.06
C VAL A 112 4.65 1.70 1.37
N CYS A 113 3.59 1.05 1.83
CA CYS A 113 3.01 1.25 3.15
C CYS A 113 2.55 -0.08 3.78
N HIS A 114 1.41 -0.08 4.47
CA HIS A 114 1.01 -1.18 5.35
C HIS A 114 -0.43 -1.61 5.13
N ALA A 115 -0.78 -2.79 5.66
CA ALA A 115 -1.99 -3.47 5.29
C ALA A 115 -3.25 -2.67 5.67
N ASN A 116 -3.33 -2.08 6.86
CA ASN A 116 -4.55 -1.36 7.26
C ASN A 116 -4.73 -0.06 6.46
N VAL A 117 -3.63 0.65 6.18
CA VAL A 117 -3.61 1.83 5.31
C VAL A 117 -4.14 1.48 3.91
N ILE A 118 -3.60 0.43 3.28
CA ILE A 118 -4.02 -0.02 1.94
C ILE A 118 -5.50 -0.41 1.95
N ARG A 119 -5.92 -1.25 2.91
CA ARG A 119 -7.32 -1.70 3.03
C ARG A 119 -8.28 -0.53 3.18
N TYR A 120 -7.95 0.44 4.03
CA TYR A 120 -8.75 1.65 4.19
C TYR A 120 -8.81 2.48 2.91
N PHE A 121 -7.67 2.69 2.23
CA PHE A 121 -7.64 3.39 0.95
C PHE A 121 -8.54 2.72 -0.09
N ILE A 122 -8.57 1.38 -0.13
CA ILE A 122 -9.48 0.65 -1.04
C ILE A 122 -10.93 0.91 -0.71
N CYS A 123 -11.34 0.79 0.57
CA CYS A 123 -12.71 1.10 0.96
C CYS A 123 -13.10 2.54 0.58
N ARG A 124 -12.23 3.51 0.88
CA ARG A 124 -12.47 4.93 0.59
C ARG A 124 -12.52 5.23 -0.90
N ALA A 125 -11.58 4.71 -1.68
CA ALA A 125 -11.47 4.96 -3.12
C ALA A 125 -12.64 4.36 -3.91
N LEU A 126 -13.12 3.18 -3.50
CA LEU A 126 -14.24 2.47 -4.15
C LEU A 126 -15.60 2.80 -3.52
N GLN A 127 -15.63 3.67 -2.51
CA GLN A 127 -16.85 4.06 -1.79
C GLN A 127 -17.55 2.86 -1.12
N PHE A 128 -16.77 1.85 -0.71
CA PHE A 128 -17.27 0.78 0.15
C PHE A 128 -17.33 1.24 1.60
N PRO A 129 -18.16 0.59 2.45
CA PRO A 129 -18.21 0.85 3.87
C PRO A 129 -16.80 0.74 4.49
N PRO A 130 -16.27 1.79 5.16
CA PRO A 130 -14.92 1.78 5.69
C PRO A 130 -14.71 0.69 6.74
N GLU A 131 -15.75 0.28 7.47
CA GLU A 131 -15.75 -0.80 8.47
C GLU A 131 -15.36 -2.17 7.89
N GLY A 132 -15.50 -2.34 6.57
CA GLY A 132 -15.18 -3.58 5.87
C GLY A 132 -13.69 -3.83 5.65
N TRP A 133 -12.81 -2.92 6.09
CA TRP A 133 -11.38 -2.95 5.76
C TRP A 133 -10.67 -4.25 6.20
N LEU A 134 -11.03 -4.82 7.36
CA LEU A 134 -10.48 -6.10 7.85
C LEU A 134 -10.98 -7.34 7.09
N ARG A 135 -11.92 -7.20 6.16
CA ARG A 135 -12.39 -8.33 5.32
C ARG A 135 -11.41 -8.66 4.18
N MET A 136 -10.40 -7.82 3.97
CA MET A 136 -9.40 -7.97 2.90
C MET A 136 -8.08 -8.46 3.48
N SER A 137 -7.55 -9.59 2.97
CA SER A 137 -6.21 -10.06 3.33
C SER A 137 -5.19 -9.67 2.27
N LEU A 138 -4.00 -9.22 2.68
CA LEU A 138 -2.93 -8.79 1.80
C LEU A 138 -1.66 -9.55 2.18
N GLY A 139 -1.02 -10.20 1.22
CA GLY A 139 0.28 -10.84 1.44
C GLY A 139 1.40 -9.79 1.59
N ASN A 140 2.47 -10.16 2.27
CA ASN A 140 3.69 -9.37 2.32
C ASN A 140 4.24 -9.15 0.90
N CYS A 141 4.68 -7.92 0.63
CA CYS A 141 5.09 -7.47 -0.71
C CYS A 141 4.03 -7.68 -1.82
N SER A 142 2.75 -7.78 -1.47
CA SER A 142 1.69 -7.87 -2.48
C SER A 142 1.47 -6.56 -3.23
N ILE A 143 0.97 -6.67 -4.46
CA ILE A 143 0.63 -5.51 -5.30
C ILE A 143 -0.89 -5.28 -5.27
N THR A 144 -1.28 -4.05 -4.97
CA THR A 144 -2.67 -3.59 -5.10
C THR A 144 -2.70 -2.43 -6.10
N TRP A 145 -3.53 -2.52 -7.13
CA TRP A 145 -3.52 -1.59 -8.26
C TRP A 145 -4.85 -0.86 -8.40
N LEU A 146 -4.85 0.42 -8.03
CA LEU A 146 -5.95 1.36 -8.27
C LEU A 146 -5.73 2.18 -9.54
N VAL A 147 -6.80 2.46 -10.27
CA VAL A 147 -6.81 3.36 -11.42
C VAL A 147 -7.84 4.45 -11.18
N ILE A 148 -7.40 5.72 -11.25
CA ILE A 148 -8.26 6.90 -11.10
C ILE A 148 -8.32 7.62 -12.44
N ARG A 149 -9.51 7.72 -13.03
CA ARG A 149 -9.70 8.40 -14.33
C ARG A 149 -9.88 9.91 -14.15
N PRO A 150 -9.62 10.74 -15.18
CA PRO A 150 -9.94 12.18 -15.15
C PRO A 150 -11.42 12.51 -14.88
N SER A 151 -12.33 11.55 -15.10
CA SER A 151 -13.74 11.69 -14.69
C SER A 151 -13.98 11.60 -13.18
N GLY A 152 -12.99 11.17 -12.38
CA GLY A 152 -13.14 10.81 -10.97
C GLY A 152 -13.55 9.36 -10.72
N ARG A 153 -13.91 8.61 -11.78
CA ARG A 153 -14.18 7.15 -11.68
C ARG A 153 -12.92 6.40 -11.24
N VAL A 154 -13.10 5.54 -10.24
CA VAL A 154 -12.05 4.66 -9.69
C VAL A 154 -12.35 3.21 -10.06
N SER A 155 -11.32 2.44 -10.39
CA SER A 155 -11.41 0.99 -10.55
C SER A 155 -10.24 0.30 -9.87
N LEU A 156 -10.50 -0.84 -9.22
CA LEU A 156 -9.47 -1.73 -8.69
C LEU A 156 -9.14 -2.79 -9.72
N ARG A 157 -7.88 -2.82 -10.18
CA ARG A 157 -7.39 -3.81 -11.16
C ARG A 157 -6.95 -5.11 -10.49
N SER A 158 -6.34 -4.99 -9.31
CA SER A 158 -5.91 -6.12 -8.50
C SER A 158 -5.82 -5.72 -7.03
N LEU A 159 -6.04 -6.68 -6.14
CA LEU A 159 -5.95 -6.53 -4.69
C LEU A 159 -5.09 -7.66 -4.12
N GLY A 160 -3.99 -7.32 -3.47
CA GLY A 160 -3.14 -8.31 -2.80
C GLY A 160 -2.47 -9.32 -3.74
N ASP A 161 -2.10 -8.92 -4.95
CA ASP A 161 -1.43 -9.79 -5.93
C ASP A 161 -0.03 -10.21 -5.46
N VAL A 162 0.13 -11.50 -5.22
CA VAL A 162 1.39 -12.17 -4.84
C VAL A 162 1.87 -13.14 -5.93
N GLY A 163 1.31 -13.10 -7.13
CA GLY A 163 1.62 -14.05 -8.21
C GLY A 163 3.07 -13.98 -8.72
N HIS A 164 3.81 -12.93 -8.35
CA HIS A 164 5.25 -12.80 -8.62
C HIS A 164 6.13 -13.52 -7.59
N LEU A 165 5.54 -13.98 -6.47
CA LEU A 165 6.24 -14.70 -5.42
C LEU A 165 6.09 -16.22 -5.64
N PRO A 166 7.16 -17.01 -5.48
CA PRO A 166 7.04 -18.46 -5.35
C PRO A 166 6.12 -18.84 -4.19
N PRO A 167 5.32 -19.92 -4.29
CA PRO A 167 4.39 -20.33 -3.22
C PRO A 167 5.05 -20.49 -1.85
N SER A 168 6.30 -20.96 -1.81
CA SER A 168 7.08 -21.13 -0.57
C SER A 168 7.48 -19.82 0.11
N LYS A 169 7.33 -18.68 -0.57
CA LYS A 169 7.66 -17.35 -0.05
C LYS A 169 6.43 -16.51 0.25
N ILE A 170 5.21 -17.02 0.15
CA ILE A 170 4.01 -16.23 0.43
C ILE A 170 3.75 -16.21 1.95
N THR A 171 3.75 -15.02 2.55
CA THR A 171 3.45 -14.79 3.97
C THR A 171 2.50 -13.60 4.16
N PHE A 172 1.86 -13.49 5.33
CA PHE A 172 0.80 -12.49 5.61
C PHE A 172 1.00 -11.68 6.89
N THR A 173 2.12 -11.90 7.60
CA THR A 173 2.42 -11.32 8.91
C THR A 173 3.86 -10.84 8.97
#